data_AF-A0A0L0UMR2-F1
#
_entry.id   AF-A0A0L0UMR2-F1
#
_cell.length_a   1.000
_cell.length_b   1.000
_cell.length_c   1.000
_cell.angle_alpha   90.00
_cell.angle_beta   90.00
_cell.angle_gamma   90.00
#
_symmetry.space_group_name_H-M   'P 1'
#
loop_
_entity.id
_entity.type
_entity.pdbx_description
1 polymer ?
#
loop_
_entity_poly.entity_id
_entity_poly.type
_entity_poly.pdbx_seq_one_letter_code
_entity_poly.pdbx_strand_id
1 'polypeptide(L)'
;MKMPNNPHSWADITEVLAAWWRGDVPVGGVIMAIVMAVVRMAYSGSSWKETIFEGLMCGALALTTYSALDYFDVPKALTVGIGGFIGFVGVKKLSSFLSGEGTDNGRQKTNNHGYDVIVGGSLFTSYADHPRKLIPLPKLGIKSTAAGRYQLLARYWDAYRKQLGLKDFSPDSQDAVAIQQIRERKALSAIESGQIERAINLCSNIWASLPGAGYGQHEHKLEPLIQQYRKAGGVLS
;
A
#
# COMPACT_ATOMS: atom_id res chain seq x y z
N MET A 1 13.60 2.92 43.26
CA MET A 1 12.57 3.94 43.53
C MET A 1 11.30 3.24 43.95
N LYS A 2 10.69 3.65 45.07
CA LYS A 2 9.41 3.09 45.56
C LYS A 2 8.30 3.45 44.56
N MET A 3 7.58 2.46 44.04
CA MET A 3 6.31 2.71 43.35
C MET A 3 5.25 2.98 44.42
N PRO A 4 4.56 4.14 44.42
CA PRO A 4 3.39 4.33 45.26
C PRO A 4 2.23 3.48 44.73
N ASN A 5 1.61 2.72 45.62
CA ASN A 5 0.38 1.96 45.36
C ASN A 5 -0.83 2.90 45.25
N ASN A 6 -1.73 2.58 44.30
CA ASN A 6 -3.11 3.05 44.04
C ASN A 6 -3.30 4.11 42.92
N PRO A 7 -3.70 3.71 41.69
CA PRO A 7 -3.98 4.61 40.58
C PRO A 7 -5.46 5.06 40.61
N HIS A 8 -5.77 6.18 41.26
CA HIS A 8 -7.10 6.78 41.19
C HIS A 8 -7.10 8.29 40.91
N SER A 9 -5.94 8.91 40.65
CA SER A 9 -5.89 10.33 40.29
C SER A 9 -5.88 10.52 38.77
N TRP A 10 -6.72 11.43 38.27
CA TRP A 10 -6.71 11.84 36.85
C TRP A 10 -5.37 12.46 36.43
N ALA A 11 -4.61 12.99 37.38
CA ALA A 11 -3.28 13.55 37.18
C ALA A 11 -2.27 12.47 36.74
N ASP A 12 -2.28 11.31 37.39
CA ASP A 12 -1.39 10.19 37.01
C ASP A 12 -1.72 9.66 35.62
N ILE A 13 -3.01 9.62 35.26
CA ILE A 13 -3.44 9.22 33.91
C ILE A 13 -2.95 10.23 32.87
N THR A 14 -3.03 11.53 33.16
CA THR A 14 -2.52 12.57 32.24
C THR A 14 -1.00 12.56 32.14
N GLU A 15 -0.27 12.26 33.22
CA GLU A 15 1.19 12.13 33.19
C GLU A 15 1.63 10.88 32.44
N VAL A 16 0.96 9.75 32.63
CA VAL A 16 1.19 8.53 31.86
C VAL A 16 0.90 8.79 30.39
N LEU A 17 -0.22 9.42 30.04
CA LEU A 17 -0.55 9.79 28.65
C LEU A 17 0.44 10.81 28.06
N ALA A 18 0.92 11.77 28.84
CA ALA A 18 1.90 12.74 28.39
C ALA A 18 3.29 12.10 28.22
N ALA A 19 3.70 11.19 29.11
CA ALA A 19 4.90 10.36 28.95
C ALA A 19 4.77 9.40 27.75
N TRP A 20 3.56 8.93 27.48
CA TRP A 20 3.21 8.15 26.29
C TRP A 20 3.39 8.97 25.01
N TRP A 21 2.89 10.21 25.00
CA TRP A 21 3.02 11.15 23.89
C TRP A 21 4.47 11.61 23.66
N ARG A 22 5.27 11.69 24.73
CA ARG A 22 6.70 12.03 24.67
C ARG A 22 7.61 10.83 24.33
N GLY A 23 7.07 9.61 24.31
CA GLY A 23 7.83 8.40 23.96
C GLY A 23 8.75 7.89 25.07
N ASP A 24 8.51 8.31 26.33
CA ASP A 24 9.39 8.01 27.47
C ASP A 24 9.26 6.57 27.98
N VAL A 25 8.19 5.84 27.61
CA VAL A 25 7.92 4.48 28.10
C VAL A 25 7.91 3.40 26.99
N PRO A 26 8.80 2.39 27.03
CA PRO A 26 8.84 1.29 26.06
C PRO A 26 7.52 0.53 25.92
N VAL A 27 6.86 0.32 27.05
CA VAL A 27 5.55 -0.36 27.15
C VAL A 27 4.51 0.35 26.27
N GLY A 28 4.66 1.66 26.11
CA GLY A 28 3.72 2.45 25.35
C GLY A 28 3.74 2.18 23.84
N GLY A 29 4.93 2.08 23.26
CA GLY A 29 5.10 1.74 21.85
C GLY A 29 4.64 0.31 21.53
N VAL A 30 4.84 -0.63 22.46
CA VAL A 30 4.37 -2.01 22.33
C VAL A 30 2.84 -2.07 22.33
N ILE A 31 2.18 -1.38 23.27
CA ILE A 31 0.71 -1.33 23.32
C ILE A 31 0.15 -0.68 22.04
N MET A 32 0.73 0.43 21.57
CA MET A 32 0.29 1.07 20.35
C MET A 32 0.47 0.17 19.11
N ALA A 33 1.60 -0.54 19.02
CA ALA A 33 1.84 -1.49 17.93
C ALA A 33 0.79 -2.61 17.92
N ILE A 34 0.46 -3.16 19.09
CA ILE A 34 -0.60 -4.17 19.25
C ILE A 34 -1.96 -3.59 18.85
N VAL A 35 -2.32 -2.41 19.35
CA VAL A 35 -3.61 -1.77 19.05
C VAL A 35 -3.72 -1.44 17.56
N MET A 36 -2.69 -0.86 16.96
CA MET A 36 -2.64 -0.57 15.52
C MET A 36 -2.73 -1.84 14.68
N ALA A 37 -2.04 -2.91 15.07
CA ALA A 37 -2.13 -4.21 14.40
C ALA A 37 -3.56 -4.77 14.48
N VAL A 38 -4.19 -4.74 15.65
CA VAL A 38 -5.55 -5.21 15.87
C VAL A 38 -6.56 -4.37 15.07
N VAL A 39 -6.47 -3.03 15.12
CA VAL A 39 -7.34 -2.13 14.35
C VAL A 39 -7.18 -2.35 12.85
N ARG A 40 -5.94 -2.50 12.36
CA ARG A 40 -5.65 -2.78 10.94
C ARG A 40 -6.23 -4.12 10.50
N MET A 41 -6.12 -5.16 11.33
CA MET A 41 -6.63 -6.50 11.02
C MET A 41 -8.16 -6.58 11.10
N ALA A 42 -8.76 -5.92 12.10
CA ALA A 42 -10.20 -5.78 12.22
C ALA A 42 -10.78 -5.02 11.01
N TYR A 43 -10.13 -3.93 10.60
CA TYR A 43 -10.51 -3.22 9.37
C TYR A 43 -10.35 -4.13 8.15
N SER A 44 -9.28 -4.92 8.05
CA SER A 44 -9.01 -5.84 6.92
C SER A 44 -9.97 -7.04 6.83
N GLY A 45 -10.88 -7.22 7.79
CA GLY A 45 -11.87 -8.31 7.80
C GLY A 45 -11.25 -9.68 8.05
N SER A 46 -10.08 -9.73 8.70
CA SER A 46 -9.38 -10.97 9.01
C SER A 46 -9.98 -11.73 10.19
N SER A 47 -9.71 -13.04 10.27
CA SER A 47 -10.25 -13.89 11.33
C SER A 47 -9.68 -13.51 12.71
N TRP A 48 -10.43 -13.78 13.78
CA TRP A 48 -10.01 -13.47 15.15
C TRP A 48 -8.69 -14.15 15.54
N LYS A 49 -8.46 -15.37 15.04
CA LYS A 49 -7.20 -16.09 15.26
C LYS A 49 -6.01 -15.37 14.62
N GLU A 50 -6.17 -14.88 13.39
CA GLU A 50 -5.14 -14.12 12.66
C GLU A 50 -4.85 -12.78 13.34
N THR A 51 -5.90 -12.12 13.83
CA THR A 51 -5.80 -10.83 14.52
C THR A 51 -5.01 -10.93 15.84
N ILE A 52 -5.25 -12.00 16.61
CA ILE A 52 -4.50 -12.27 17.85
C ILE A 52 -3.02 -12.54 17.55
N PHE A 53 -2.74 -13.41 16.58
CA PHE A 53 -1.36 -13.75 16.22
C PHE A 53 -0.59 -12.54 15.73
N GLU A 54 -1.20 -11.72 14.88
CA GLU A 54 -0.60 -10.49 14.37
C GLU A 54 -0.32 -9.48 15.48
N GLY A 55 -1.28 -9.30 16.41
CA GLY A 55 -1.09 -8.43 17.57
C GLY A 55 0.11 -8.87 18.43
N LEU A 56 0.20 -10.17 18.73
CA LEU A 56 1.32 -10.74 19.49
C LEU A 56 2.66 -10.58 18.77
N MET A 57 2.71 -10.88 17.48
CA MET A 57 3.93 -10.74 16.68
C MET A 57 4.38 -9.28 16.59
N CYS A 58 3.45 -8.34 16.36
CA CYS A 58 3.75 -6.92 16.28
C CYS A 58 4.25 -6.36 17.62
N GLY A 59 3.63 -6.78 18.73
CA GLY A 59 4.10 -6.44 20.08
C GLY A 59 5.49 -6.99 20.40
N ALA A 60 5.77 -8.25 20.03
CA ALA A 60 7.08 -8.88 20.21
C ALA A 60 8.17 -8.21 19.36
N LEU A 61 7.86 -7.88 18.10
CA LEU A 61 8.76 -7.14 17.21
C LEU A 61 9.03 -5.74 17.73
N ALA A 62 8.01 -5.02 18.21
CA ALA A 62 8.17 -3.70 18.80
C ALA A 62 9.08 -3.74 20.05
N LEU A 63 8.90 -4.74 20.91
CA LEU A 63 9.74 -4.92 22.10
C LEU A 63 11.19 -5.27 21.74
N THR A 64 11.39 -6.22 20.82
CA THR A 64 12.71 -6.62 20.35
C THR A 64 13.44 -5.45 19.70
N THR A 65 12.71 -4.67 18.91
CA THR A 65 13.25 -3.49 18.23
C THR A 65 13.60 -2.40 19.23
N TYR A 66 12.77 -2.16 20.25
CA TYR A 66 13.08 -1.22 21.33
C TYR A 66 14.39 -1.61 22.03
N SER A 67 14.54 -2.88 22.43
CA SER A 67 15.74 -3.39 23.08
C SER A 67 16.99 -3.29 22.20
N ALA A 68 16.85 -3.54 20.89
CA ALA A 68 17.95 -3.42 19.94
C ALA A 68 18.36 -1.94 19.72
N LEU A 69 17.41 -1.02 19.63
CA LEU A 69 17.70 0.41 19.44
C LEU A 69 18.37 1.03 20.66
N ASP A 70 17.96 0.64 21.87
CA ASP A 70 18.58 1.06 23.12
C ASP A 70 20.03 0.54 23.21
N TYR A 71 20.29 -0.67 22.69
CA TYR A 71 21.63 -1.25 22.63
C TYR A 71 22.56 -0.52 21.63
N PHE A 72 22.03 -0.03 20.51
CA PHE A 72 22.82 0.65 19.46
C PHE A 72 22.76 2.19 19.51
N ASP A 73 22.15 2.77 20.55
CA ASP A 73 22.01 4.21 20.77
C ASP A 73 21.38 4.96 19.57
N VAL A 74 20.50 4.26 18.83
CA VAL A 74 19.87 4.78 17.61
C VAL A 74 18.63 5.60 17.99
N PRO A 75 18.42 6.80 17.40
CA PRO A 75 17.23 7.59 17.65
C PRO A 75 15.94 6.81 17.33
N LYS A 76 15.08 6.62 18.33
CA LYS A 76 13.83 5.85 18.23
C LYS A 76 12.86 6.39 17.14
N ALA A 77 13.01 7.66 16.76
CA ALA A 77 12.28 8.28 15.65
C ALA A 77 12.62 7.67 14.28
N LEU A 78 13.83 7.13 14.10
CA LEU A 78 14.30 6.55 12.84
C LEU A 78 13.56 5.26 12.50
N THR A 79 13.16 4.50 13.51
CA THR A 79 12.51 3.18 13.38
C THR A 79 11.09 3.28 12.85
N VAL A 80 10.32 4.27 13.30
CA VAL A 80 9.00 4.58 12.74
C VAL A 80 9.13 4.95 11.26
N GLY A 81 10.21 5.66 10.91
CA GLY A 81 10.56 5.97 9.52
C GLY A 81 10.91 4.73 8.69
N ILE A 82 11.67 3.78 9.24
CA ILE A 82 12.09 2.55 8.55
C ILE A 82 10.88 1.64 8.26
N GLY A 83 9.98 1.46 9.22
CA GLY A 83 8.75 0.67 9.02
C GLY A 83 7.83 1.26 7.95
N GLY A 84 7.63 2.58 7.98
CA GLY A 84 6.89 3.29 6.93
C GLY A 84 7.56 3.19 5.55
N PHE A 85 8.89 3.21 5.51
CA PHE A 85 9.65 3.07 4.27
C PHE A 85 9.54 1.66 3.67
N ILE A 86 9.64 0.59 4.48
CA ILE A 86 9.48 -0.80 4.02
C ILE A 86 8.07 -1.02 3.47
N GLY A 87 7.04 -0.54 4.16
CA GLY A 87 5.66 -0.57 3.68
C GLY A 87 5.52 0.16 2.34
N PHE A 88 6.00 1.39 2.25
CA PHE A 88 5.93 2.20 1.02
C PHE A 88 6.64 1.54 -0.17
N VAL A 89 7.82 0.95 0.04
CA VAL A 89 8.57 0.22 -1.00
C VAL A 89 7.81 -1.03 -1.44
N GLY A 90 7.21 -1.78 -0.51
CA GLY A 90 6.40 -2.96 -0.83
C GLY A 90 5.21 -2.63 -1.74
N VAL A 91 4.51 -1.53 -1.43
CA VAL A 91 3.36 -1.08 -2.22
C VAL A 91 3.78 -0.55 -3.58
N LYS A 92 4.86 0.23 -3.66
CA LYS A 92 5.39 0.70 -4.95
C LYS A 92 5.83 -0.48 -5.82
N LYS A 93 6.47 -1.50 -5.24
CA LYS A 93 6.85 -2.72 -5.98
C LYS A 93 5.63 -3.47 -6.47
N LEU A 94 4.61 -3.70 -5.63
CA LEU A 94 3.39 -4.35 -6.07
C LEU A 94 2.68 -3.52 -7.15
N SER A 95 2.49 -2.23 -6.93
CA SER A 95 1.82 -1.33 -7.86
C SER A 95 2.54 -1.30 -9.22
N SER A 96 3.86 -1.05 -9.22
CA SER A 96 4.71 -1.12 -10.42
C SER A 96 4.62 -2.48 -11.10
N PHE A 97 4.44 -3.55 -10.33
CA PHE A 97 4.36 -4.91 -10.84
C PHE A 97 3.01 -5.21 -11.50
N LEU A 98 1.89 -4.89 -10.84
CA LEU A 98 0.52 -5.12 -11.34
C LEU A 98 0.25 -4.37 -12.66
N SER A 99 0.95 -3.26 -12.89
CA SER A 99 0.74 -2.39 -14.05
C SER A 99 1.85 -2.42 -15.09
N GLY A 100 3.10 -2.69 -14.69
CA GLY A 100 4.24 -2.79 -15.60
C GLY A 100 4.05 -3.83 -16.70
N GLU A 101 3.37 -4.96 -16.43
CA GLU A 101 3.13 -5.97 -17.47
C GLU A 101 2.17 -5.53 -18.59
N GLY A 102 1.32 -4.53 -18.35
CA GLY A 102 0.39 -4.00 -19.35
C GLY A 102 1.01 -2.90 -20.21
N THR A 103 1.68 -1.93 -19.58
CA THR A 103 2.16 -0.70 -20.23
C THR A 103 3.68 -0.60 -20.40
N ASP A 104 4.45 -1.46 -19.74
CA ASP A 104 5.93 -1.44 -19.70
C ASP A 104 6.49 -2.87 -19.89
N ASN A 105 6.07 -3.52 -20.98
CA ASN A 105 6.37 -4.93 -21.29
C ASN A 105 7.31 -5.12 -22.49
N GLY A 106 7.95 -4.04 -22.94
CA GLY A 106 8.83 -4.02 -24.13
C GLY A 106 8.10 -4.14 -25.48
N ARG A 107 6.81 -4.51 -25.50
CA ARG A 107 5.97 -4.53 -26.71
C ARG A 107 5.21 -3.22 -26.88
N GLN A 108 4.75 -2.64 -25.76
CA GLN A 108 4.13 -1.34 -25.73
C GLN A 108 5.20 -0.25 -25.86
N LYS A 109 5.04 0.65 -26.83
CA LYS A 109 5.90 1.84 -26.90
C LYS A 109 5.62 2.72 -25.70
N THR A 110 6.67 3.20 -25.04
CA THR A 110 6.65 4.10 -23.89
C THR A 110 7.95 4.89 -23.89
N ASN A 111 7.90 6.18 -23.55
CA ASN A 111 9.09 6.99 -23.30
C ASN A 111 9.36 7.17 -21.79
N ASN A 112 8.46 6.67 -20.94
CA ASN A 112 8.58 6.81 -19.50
C ASN A 112 7.95 5.61 -18.76
N HIS A 113 8.50 4.41 -18.94
CA HIS A 113 8.11 3.21 -18.18
C HIS A 113 6.59 2.94 -18.05
N GLY A 114 5.82 3.26 -19.08
CA GLY A 114 4.37 3.09 -19.15
C GLY A 114 3.55 4.29 -18.65
N TYR A 115 4.16 5.28 -17.99
CA TYR A 115 3.48 6.45 -17.42
C TYR A 115 2.85 7.36 -18.47
N ASP A 116 3.29 7.31 -19.72
CA ASP A 116 2.78 8.08 -20.86
C ASP A 116 1.77 7.30 -21.74
N VAL A 117 1.38 6.09 -21.35
CA VAL A 117 0.56 5.21 -22.20
C VAL A 117 -0.93 5.47 -22.03
N ILE A 118 -1.64 5.65 -23.15
CA ILE A 118 -3.11 5.64 -23.23
C ILE A 118 -3.56 4.25 -23.67
N VAL A 119 -4.71 3.82 -23.16
CA VAL A 119 -5.38 2.59 -23.60
C VAL A 119 -5.50 2.53 -25.13
N GLY A 120 -5.20 1.35 -25.69
CA GLY A 120 -5.06 1.17 -27.15
C GLY A 120 -3.64 1.45 -27.68
N GLY A 121 -2.70 1.85 -26.81
CA GLY A 121 -1.26 1.88 -27.09
C GLY A 121 -0.74 3.22 -27.63
N SER A 122 -1.59 4.25 -27.66
CA SER A 122 -1.17 5.63 -27.98
C SER A 122 -0.41 6.25 -26.81
N LEU A 123 0.39 7.28 -27.07
CA LEU A 123 1.12 8.02 -26.03
C LEU A 123 0.55 9.43 -25.82
N PHE A 124 0.71 9.96 -24.61
CA PHE A 124 0.53 11.38 -24.32
C PHE A 124 1.84 12.02 -23.88
N THR A 125 1.98 13.33 -24.10
CA THR A 125 3.24 14.06 -23.87
C THR A 125 3.19 15.02 -22.70
N SER A 126 2.00 15.41 -22.25
CA SER A 126 1.82 16.35 -21.14
C SER A 126 1.27 15.64 -19.90
N TYR A 127 2.01 15.77 -18.80
CA TYR A 127 1.59 15.31 -17.48
C TYR A 127 0.84 16.38 -16.69
N ALA A 128 0.51 17.53 -17.28
CA ALA A 128 -0.20 18.61 -16.56
C ALA A 128 -1.56 18.15 -16.02
N ASP A 129 -2.22 17.23 -16.72
CA ASP A 129 -3.46 16.61 -16.28
C ASP A 129 -3.68 15.28 -17.02
N HIS A 130 -4.64 14.48 -16.56
CA HIS A 130 -5.04 13.26 -17.24
C HIS A 130 -5.51 13.58 -18.68
N PRO A 131 -5.12 12.81 -19.71
CA PRO A 131 -5.39 13.15 -21.11
C PRO A 131 -6.87 13.15 -21.49
N ARG A 132 -7.72 12.49 -20.68
CA ARG A 132 -9.20 12.37 -20.85
C ARG A 132 -9.65 11.99 -22.26
N LYS A 133 -8.80 11.27 -23.01
CA LYS A 133 -9.12 10.80 -24.36
C LYS A 133 -9.96 9.53 -24.27
N LEU A 134 -11.16 9.56 -24.83
CA LEU A 134 -12.03 8.39 -24.94
C LEU A 134 -11.66 7.59 -26.18
N ILE A 135 -10.96 6.47 -25.99
CA ILE A 135 -10.49 5.60 -27.07
C ILE A 135 -11.46 4.43 -27.26
N PRO A 136 -11.96 4.19 -28.49
CA PRO A 136 -12.74 2.99 -28.79
C PRO A 136 -11.84 1.75 -28.88
N LEU A 137 -12.26 0.67 -28.22
CA LEU A 137 -11.61 -0.63 -28.23
C LEU A 137 -12.51 -1.63 -28.97
N PRO A 138 -12.50 -1.65 -30.32
CA PRO A 138 -13.44 -2.43 -31.13
C PRO A 138 -13.35 -3.94 -30.87
N LYS A 139 -12.17 -4.47 -30.52
CA LYS A 139 -11.98 -5.88 -30.13
C LYS A 139 -12.79 -6.27 -28.88
N LEU A 140 -13.13 -5.31 -28.03
CA LEU A 140 -13.86 -5.52 -26.78
C LEU A 140 -15.27 -4.89 -26.82
N GLY A 141 -15.62 -4.17 -27.88
CA GLY A 141 -16.90 -3.49 -28.00
C GLY A 141 -17.12 -2.33 -27.01
N ILE A 142 -16.07 -1.85 -26.34
CA ILE A 142 -16.16 -0.80 -25.31
C ILE A 142 -15.38 0.47 -25.70
N LYS A 143 -15.64 1.57 -25.00
CA LYS A 143 -14.82 2.78 -25.04
C LYS A 143 -14.20 3.01 -23.67
N SER A 144 -12.91 3.34 -23.61
CA SER A 144 -12.19 3.54 -22.35
C SER A 144 -11.42 4.86 -22.36
N THR A 145 -11.29 5.47 -21.19
CA THR A 145 -10.47 6.69 -20.98
C THR A 145 -9.17 6.37 -20.25
N ALA A 146 -8.83 5.09 -20.09
CA ALA A 146 -7.68 4.66 -19.30
C ALA A 146 -6.37 5.26 -19.83
N ALA A 147 -5.57 5.83 -18.93
CA ALA A 147 -4.26 6.36 -19.24
C ALA A 147 -3.28 6.23 -18.08
N GLY A 148 -2.00 6.38 -18.40
CA GLY A 148 -0.90 6.25 -17.47
C GLY A 148 -0.48 4.80 -17.24
N ARG A 149 0.53 4.63 -16.37
CA ARG A 149 1.10 3.33 -16.03
C ARG A 149 0.02 2.41 -15.48
N TYR A 150 -0.83 2.96 -14.61
CA TYR A 150 -1.89 2.23 -13.92
C TYR A 150 -3.22 2.16 -14.68
N GLN A 151 -3.25 2.62 -15.94
CA GLN A 151 -4.47 2.64 -16.77
C GLN A 151 -5.68 3.26 -16.04
N LEU A 152 -5.45 4.39 -15.36
CA LEU A 152 -6.45 5.07 -14.55
C LEU A 152 -7.53 5.70 -15.46
N LEU A 153 -8.81 5.53 -15.12
CA LEU A 153 -9.90 6.17 -15.84
C LEU A 153 -10.07 7.64 -15.43
N ALA A 154 -10.45 8.50 -16.38
CA ALA A 154 -10.65 9.93 -16.15
C ALA A 154 -11.59 10.23 -14.96
N ARG A 155 -12.68 9.45 -14.82
CA ARG A 155 -13.66 9.62 -13.73
C ARG A 155 -13.05 9.41 -12.34
N TYR A 156 -12.12 8.47 -12.21
CA TYR A 156 -11.47 8.16 -10.94
C TYR A 156 -10.33 9.13 -10.67
N TRP A 157 -9.60 9.53 -11.72
CA TRP A 157 -8.62 10.60 -11.62
C TRP A 157 -9.20 11.87 -11.01
N ASP A 158 -10.35 12.35 -11.49
CA ASP A 158 -10.95 13.59 -10.99
C ASP A 158 -11.35 13.50 -9.50
N ALA A 159 -11.75 12.31 -9.04
CA ALA A 159 -12.04 12.05 -7.62
C ALA A 159 -10.75 12.05 -6.77
N TYR A 160 -9.76 11.25 -7.16
CA TYR A 160 -8.51 11.14 -6.41
C TYR A 160 -7.67 12.42 -6.43
N ARG A 161 -7.70 13.16 -7.54
CA ARG A 161 -7.05 14.47 -7.65
C ARG A 161 -7.56 15.42 -6.57
N LYS A 162 -8.86 15.45 -6.31
CA LYS A 162 -9.46 16.27 -5.25
C LYS A 162 -9.16 15.71 -3.86
N GLN A 163 -9.31 14.39 -3.68
CA GLN A 163 -9.10 13.72 -2.40
C GLN A 163 -7.65 13.84 -1.90
N LEU A 164 -6.68 13.73 -2.79
CA LEU A 164 -5.25 13.75 -2.47
C LEU A 164 -4.59 15.12 -2.73
N GLY A 165 -5.34 16.10 -3.24
CA GLY A 165 -4.82 17.44 -3.55
C GLY A 165 -3.75 17.46 -4.67
N LEU A 166 -3.86 16.54 -5.64
CA LEU A 166 -2.86 16.39 -6.71
C LEU A 166 -2.99 17.51 -7.75
N LYS A 167 -1.85 18.06 -8.15
CA LYS A 167 -1.80 19.22 -9.06
C LYS A 167 -1.62 18.81 -10.53
N ASP A 168 -1.02 17.65 -10.76
CA ASP A 168 -0.63 17.14 -12.06
C ASP A 168 -0.90 15.63 -12.16
N PHE A 169 -0.74 15.06 -13.35
CA PHE A 169 -0.79 13.63 -13.63
C PHE A 169 0.61 13.01 -13.80
N SER A 170 1.61 13.57 -13.10
CA SER A 170 2.99 13.08 -13.12
C SER A 170 3.12 11.63 -12.65
N PRO A 171 4.26 10.95 -12.90
CA PRO A 171 4.50 9.61 -12.37
C PRO A 171 4.26 9.48 -10.86
N ASP A 172 4.67 10.46 -10.06
CA ASP A 172 4.45 10.45 -8.62
C ASP A 172 2.96 10.56 -8.25
N SER A 173 2.22 11.42 -8.96
CA SER A 173 0.76 11.54 -8.79
C SER A 173 0.05 10.25 -9.19
N GLN A 174 0.48 9.58 -10.26
CA GLN A 174 -0.05 8.29 -10.69
C GLN A 174 0.22 7.20 -9.64
N ASP A 175 1.43 7.13 -9.11
CA ASP A 175 1.81 6.21 -8.05
C ASP A 175 0.98 6.45 -6.79
N ALA A 176 0.79 7.71 -6.39
CA ALA A 176 0.01 8.07 -5.21
C ALA A 176 -1.45 7.60 -5.33
N VAL A 177 -2.07 7.75 -6.50
CA VAL A 177 -3.42 7.24 -6.76
C VAL A 177 -3.47 5.71 -6.73
N ALA A 178 -2.49 5.04 -7.31
CA ALA A 178 -2.42 3.58 -7.28
C ALA A 178 -2.26 3.04 -5.84
N ILE A 179 -1.38 3.66 -5.05
CA ILE A 179 -1.19 3.34 -3.63
C ILE A 179 -2.48 3.57 -2.84
N GLN A 180 -3.18 4.68 -3.08
CA GLN A 180 -4.43 4.99 -2.40
C GLN A 180 -5.52 3.96 -2.74
N GLN A 181 -5.62 3.53 -4.00
CA GLN A 181 -6.54 2.46 -4.40
C GLN A 181 -6.21 1.14 -3.69
N ILE A 182 -4.94 0.73 -3.64
CA ILE A 182 -4.50 -0.48 -2.93
C ILE A 182 -4.86 -0.39 -1.44
N ARG A 183 -4.69 0.80 -0.84
CA ARG A 183 -5.07 1.09 0.54
C ARG A 183 -6.56 0.91 0.78
N GLU A 184 -7.39 1.47 -0.09
CA GLU A 184 -8.85 1.37 -0.01
C GLU A 184 -9.34 -0.07 -0.19
N ARG A 185 -8.60 -0.90 -0.93
CA ARG A 185 -8.86 -2.34 -1.05
C ARG A 185 -8.35 -3.19 0.11
N LYS A 186 -7.72 -2.57 1.11
CA LYS A 186 -7.13 -3.27 2.26
C LYS A 186 -6.09 -4.32 1.83
N ALA A 187 -5.47 -4.13 0.67
CA ALA A 187 -4.43 -5.02 0.16
C ALA A 187 -3.07 -4.74 0.79
N LEU A 188 -2.88 -3.57 1.42
CA LEU A 188 -1.64 -3.23 2.14
C LEU A 188 -1.27 -4.26 3.20
N SER A 189 -2.24 -4.65 4.04
CA SER A 189 -2.00 -5.62 5.10
C SER A 189 -1.64 -6.99 4.54
N ALA A 190 -2.29 -7.40 3.44
CA ALA A 190 -1.95 -8.63 2.74
C ALA A 190 -0.53 -8.60 2.14
N ILE A 191 -0.06 -7.45 1.64
CA ILE A 191 1.31 -7.29 1.12
C ILE A 191 2.33 -7.36 2.24
N GLU A 192 2.10 -6.62 3.33
CA GLU A 192 2.97 -6.60 4.50
C GLU A 192 3.13 -8.00 5.12
N SER A 193 2.05 -8.77 5.16
CA SER A 193 2.03 -10.14 5.66
C SER A 193 2.47 -11.18 4.60
N GLY A 194 2.95 -10.76 3.42
CA GLY A 194 3.43 -11.67 2.37
C GLY A 194 2.33 -12.50 1.65
N GLN A 195 1.05 -12.22 1.92
CA GLN A 195 -0.13 -12.87 1.31
C GLN A 195 -0.46 -12.24 -0.05
N ILE A 196 0.44 -12.39 -1.02
CA ILE A 196 0.34 -11.71 -2.32
C ILE A 196 -0.83 -12.20 -3.16
N GLU A 197 -1.21 -13.48 -3.06
CA GLU A 197 -2.40 -14.01 -3.72
C GLU A 197 -3.67 -13.28 -3.25
N ARG A 198 -3.79 -13.08 -1.93
CA ARG A 198 -4.89 -12.33 -1.33
C ARG A 198 -4.84 -10.86 -1.75
N ALA A 199 -3.65 -10.25 -1.80
CA ALA A 199 -3.50 -8.86 -2.26
C ALA A 199 -3.94 -8.69 -3.73
N ILE A 200 -3.57 -9.63 -4.61
CA ILE A 200 -3.97 -9.64 -6.03
C ILE A 200 -5.49 -9.79 -6.16
N ASN A 201 -6.08 -10.75 -5.44
CA ASN A 201 -7.53 -10.95 -5.44
C ASN A 201 -8.30 -9.73 -4.90
N LEU A 202 -7.77 -9.06 -3.87
CA LEU A 202 -8.37 -7.83 -3.36
C LEU A 202 -8.31 -6.68 -4.39
N CYS A 203 -7.27 -6.65 -5.22
CA CYS A 203 -7.06 -5.62 -6.24
C CYS A 203 -7.67 -5.95 -7.62
N SER A 204 -8.20 -7.15 -7.83
CA SER A 204 -8.64 -7.63 -9.16
C SER A 204 -9.74 -6.77 -9.78
N ASN A 205 -10.60 -6.18 -8.96
CA ASN A 205 -11.67 -5.32 -9.44
C ASN A 205 -11.18 -3.92 -9.90
N ILE A 206 -9.96 -3.51 -9.55
CA ILE A 206 -9.36 -2.23 -9.99
C ILE A 206 -8.70 -2.42 -11.34
N TRP A 207 -7.90 -3.47 -11.48
CA TRP A 207 -7.09 -3.72 -12.67
C TRP A 207 -7.60 -4.91 -13.46
N ALA A 208 -8.09 -4.64 -14.66
CA ALA A 208 -8.64 -5.64 -15.58
C ALA A 208 -7.63 -6.71 -16.05
N SER A 209 -6.33 -6.48 -15.86
CA SER A 209 -5.26 -7.44 -16.16
C SER A 209 -5.10 -8.51 -15.07
N LEU A 210 -5.71 -8.35 -13.90
CA LEU A 210 -5.53 -9.29 -12.80
C LEU A 210 -6.46 -10.50 -12.91
N PRO A 211 -6.03 -11.66 -12.38
CA PRO A 211 -6.88 -12.85 -12.36
C PRO A 211 -8.15 -12.58 -11.54
N GLY A 212 -9.30 -12.93 -12.11
CA GLY A 212 -10.60 -12.75 -11.48
C GLY A 212 -11.17 -11.33 -11.56
N ALA A 213 -10.62 -10.48 -12.44
CA ALA A 213 -11.11 -9.13 -12.66
C ALA A 213 -12.46 -9.11 -13.41
N GLY A 214 -12.72 -10.09 -14.27
CA GLY A 214 -14.04 -10.31 -14.88
C GLY A 214 -14.41 -9.30 -15.98
N TYR A 215 -13.45 -8.51 -16.46
CA TYR A 215 -13.67 -7.48 -17.49
C TYR A 215 -13.63 -8.04 -18.93
N GLY A 216 -13.47 -9.36 -19.11
CA GLY A 216 -13.35 -10.00 -20.42
C GLY A 216 -12.07 -9.63 -21.18
N GLN A 217 -11.08 -9.02 -20.50
CA GLN A 217 -9.75 -8.72 -21.02
C GLN A 217 -8.79 -9.89 -20.73
N HIS A 218 -7.58 -9.85 -21.28
CA HIS A 218 -6.57 -10.88 -21.01
C HIS A 218 -6.09 -10.77 -19.56
N GLU A 219 -6.51 -11.72 -18.73
CA GLU A 219 -6.11 -11.82 -17.33
C GLU A 219 -4.77 -12.58 -17.23
N HIS A 220 -3.87 -12.07 -16.40
CA HIS A 220 -2.58 -12.71 -16.12
C HIS A 220 -2.77 -13.87 -15.14
N LYS A 221 -1.95 -14.92 -15.28
CA LYS A 221 -1.92 -16.04 -14.33
C LYS A 221 -1.25 -15.61 -13.02
N LEU A 222 -1.69 -16.18 -11.90
CA LEU A 222 -1.19 -15.86 -10.56
C LEU A 222 0.30 -16.22 -10.37
N GLU A 223 0.75 -17.33 -10.94
CA GLU A 223 2.10 -17.86 -10.77
C GLU A 223 3.21 -16.97 -11.35
N PRO A 224 3.11 -16.46 -12.60
CA PRO A 224 4.02 -15.42 -13.09
C PRO A 224 4.04 -14.20 -12.16
N LEU A 225 2.88 -13.82 -11.63
CA LEU A 225 2.74 -12.67 -10.74
C LEU A 225 3.53 -12.85 -9.44
N ILE A 226 3.42 -14.03 -8.84
CA ILE A 226 4.14 -14.40 -7.63
C ILE A 226 5.65 -14.52 -7.87
N GLN A 227 6.07 -15.13 -8.98
CA GLN A 227 7.49 -15.30 -9.30
C GLN A 227 8.21 -13.97 -9.49
N GLN A 228 7.54 -13.01 -10.11
CA GLN A 228 8.12 -11.70 -10.37
C GLN A 228 8.13 -10.82 -9.11
N TYR A 229 7.13 -10.96 -8.23
CA TYR A 229 7.16 -10.40 -6.88
C TYR A 229 8.37 -10.89 -6.08
N ARG A 230 8.66 -12.21 -6.12
CA ARG A 230 9.88 -12.77 -5.51
C ARG A 230 11.16 -12.20 -6.13
N LYS A 231 11.24 -12.08 -7.46
CA LYS A 231 12.38 -11.46 -8.14
C LYS A 231 12.59 -10.00 -7.75
N ALA A 232 11.51 -9.27 -7.48
CA ALA A 232 11.56 -7.91 -6.97
C ALA A 232 12.02 -7.84 -5.49
N GLY A 233 12.35 -8.96 -4.84
CA GLY A 233 12.79 -9.02 -3.45
C GLY A 233 11.66 -9.04 -2.43
N GLY A 234 10.43 -9.36 -2.87
CA GLY A 234 9.29 -9.55 -2.00
C GLY A 234 9.31 -10.92 -1.31
N VAL A 235 8.96 -10.96 -0.02
CA VAL A 235 8.88 -12.19 0.78
C VAL A 235 7.44 -12.72 0.73
N LEU A 236 7.28 -14.01 0.44
CA LEU A 236 5.99 -14.69 0.53
C LEU A 236 5.85 -15.36 1.90
N SER A 237 4.64 -15.31 2.46
CA SER A 237 4.26 -16.10 3.64
C SER A 237 3.55 -17.39 3.26
#